data_AF-A0A9P3LDH0-F1
#
_entry.id   AF-A0A9P3LDH0-F1
#
_cell.length_a   1.000
_cell.length_b   1.000
_cell.length_c   1.000
_cell.angle_alpha   90.00
_cell.angle_beta   90.00
_cell.angle_gamma   90.00
#
_symmetry.space_group_name_H-M   'P 1'
#
loop_
_entity.id
_entity.type
_entity.pdbx_description
1 polymer ?
#
loop_
_entity_poly.entity_id
_entity_poly.type
_entity_poly.pdbx_seq_one_letter_code
_entity_poly.pdbx_strand_id
1 'polypeptide(L)'
;MATPFTGLRTLACLVFLGLLTRVMSFDITRKDNLAIYWGQDGANSQQRLSFYCQDDTVDTIPLAFLYIFRGTGGDPVIDFANTCNQWDDSVFPGTALANCQAAMEADIKTCQSKGKAITLSLGGATGQIGFSSDSQAQQFATQIWNLFLGGSSSTRPFGTAVLDGIDLDIESGTPAHYAAFVTQIRTLAAPTGKKYIITAAPQCPYPDAYIGAALNEADFDAVYVQFYNNYCGLDQPSDYNFATWDNWAKTTSFNKDVKVYIGAAGSPAAAGTGYVGPNTLAQFAADAQSKYSSFGGVMMWDADTAYNNNRFDKAVKTAIVASAAKLGAPARAPPSSSAAPSKTSSATQHVTESASSHHASASASKTSAVPVPAPSVTKKIAIADHADGDAAASLAEECAEESASAAAAAPTPDKEPRAERANSRFFRL
;
A
#
# COMPACT_ATOMS: atom_id res chain seq x y z
N MET A 1 -33.11 21.04 77.08
CA MET A 1 -32.80 19.94 76.14
C MET A 1 -32.98 20.45 74.72
N ALA A 2 -32.13 19.99 73.80
CA ALA A 2 -32.10 20.22 72.35
C ALA A 2 -31.34 21.47 71.84
N THR A 3 -30.05 21.26 71.57
CA THR A 3 -29.24 21.95 70.55
C THR A 3 -29.53 21.36 69.16
N PRO A 4 -29.56 22.14 68.07
CA PRO A 4 -29.59 21.59 66.72
C PRO A 4 -28.17 21.39 66.19
N PHE A 5 -27.87 20.17 65.75
CA PHE A 5 -26.65 19.81 65.02
C PHE A 5 -26.76 20.30 63.57
N THR A 6 -25.87 21.22 63.17
CA THR A 6 -25.63 21.60 61.78
C THR A 6 -24.78 20.52 61.10
N GLY A 7 -25.40 19.75 60.20
CA GLY A 7 -24.72 18.75 59.38
C GLY A 7 -23.91 19.40 58.26
N LEU A 8 -22.59 19.37 58.38
CA LEU A 8 -21.66 19.75 57.32
C LEU A 8 -21.60 18.61 56.28
N ARG A 9 -22.21 18.81 55.11
CA ARG A 9 -22.07 17.90 53.97
C ARG A 9 -20.73 18.13 53.28
N THR A 10 -19.76 17.25 53.54
CA THR A 10 -18.48 17.22 52.82
C THR A 10 -18.71 16.67 51.41
N LEU A 11 -18.63 17.54 50.40
CA LEU A 11 -18.62 17.14 49.00
C LEU A 11 -17.22 16.62 48.66
N ALA A 12 -17.02 15.30 48.63
CA ALA A 12 -15.78 14.69 48.18
C ALA A 12 -15.67 14.83 46.65
N CYS A 13 -14.84 15.78 46.19
CA CYS A 13 -14.51 15.93 44.78
C CYS A 13 -13.42 14.89 44.43
N LEU A 14 -13.84 13.75 43.88
CA LEU A 14 -12.93 12.75 43.29
C LEU A 14 -12.29 13.35 42.03
N VAL A 15 -11.07 13.87 42.16
CA VAL A 15 -10.22 14.22 41.02
C VAL A 15 -9.70 12.90 40.43
N PHE A 16 -10.37 12.40 39.39
CA PHE A 16 -9.79 11.38 38.53
C PHE A 16 -8.62 12.02 37.78
N LEU A 17 -7.41 11.82 38.28
CA LEU A 17 -6.18 12.07 37.54
C LEU A 17 -6.05 10.97 36.48
N GLY A 18 -6.83 11.08 35.40
CA GLY A 18 -6.67 10.23 34.24
C GLY A 18 -5.27 10.44 33.68
N LEU A 19 -4.44 9.38 33.66
CA LEU A 19 -3.25 9.37 32.83
C LEU A 19 -3.72 9.57 31.39
N LEU A 20 -3.63 10.79 30.88
CA LEU A 20 -3.70 11.06 29.45
C LEU A 20 -2.53 10.31 28.83
N THR A 21 -2.81 9.12 28.28
CA THR A 21 -1.90 8.47 27.35
C THR A 21 -1.67 9.45 26.22
N ARG A 22 -0.49 10.05 26.18
CA ARG A 22 -0.08 10.92 25.08
C ARG A 22 0.07 10.00 23.87
N VAL A 23 -0.96 9.94 23.04
CA VAL A 23 -0.84 9.43 21.67
C VAL A 23 0.29 10.23 21.01
N MET A 24 1.08 9.64 20.12
CA MET A 24 2.12 10.34 19.37
C MET A 24 1.80 10.35 17.88
N SER A 25 1.76 11.53 17.24
CA SER A 25 1.45 11.60 15.80
C SER A 25 2.66 11.24 14.96
N PHE A 26 2.43 10.49 13.88
CA PHE A 26 3.39 10.26 12.82
C PHE A 26 4.00 11.57 12.32
N ASP A 27 5.32 11.54 12.13
CA ASP A 27 6.11 12.63 11.57
C ASP A 27 7.21 12.04 10.70
N ILE A 28 7.06 12.19 9.38
CA ILE A 28 7.99 11.70 8.36
C ILE A 28 9.41 12.28 8.53
N THR A 29 9.56 13.44 9.18
CA THR A 29 10.87 14.08 9.33
C THR A 29 11.74 13.41 10.40
N ARG A 30 11.14 12.59 11.25
CA ARG A 30 11.85 11.86 12.31
C ARG A 30 12.68 10.72 11.74
N LYS A 31 13.66 10.30 12.54
CA LYS A 31 14.59 9.21 12.23
C LYS A 31 14.34 7.94 13.05
N ASP A 32 13.22 7.87 13.76
CA ASP A 32 12.85 6.77 14.63
C ASP A 32 11.49 6.18 14.26
N ASN A 33 11.06 6.38 13.01
CA ASN A 33 9.80 5.83 12.53
C ASN A 33 9.90 4.32 12.31
N LEU A 34 8.81 3.61 12.55
CA LEU A 34 8.64 2.22 12.16
C LEU A 34 7.42 2.11 11.23
N ALA A 35 7.67 1.65 10.01
CA ALA A 35 6.63 1.23 9.08
C ALA A 35 6.48 -0.30 9.13
N ILE A 36 5.26 -0.82 9.00
CA ILE A 36 5.03 -2.27 8.93
C ILE A 36 3.91 -2.58 7.95
N TYR A 37 4.17 -3.48 7.01
CA TYR A 37 3.12 -3.96 6.10
C TYR A 37 2.08 -4.77 6.87
N TRP A 38 0.82 -4.63 6.49
CA TRP A 38 -0.29 -5.40 7.06
C TRP A 38 -1.26 -5.77 5.95
N GLY A 39 -1.73 -7.02 5.94
CA GLY A 39 -2.82 -7.46 5.08
C GLY A 39 -2.63 -8.85 4.48
N GLN A 40 -1.41 -9.38 4.38
CA GLN A 40 -1.15 -10.66 3.70
C GLN A 40 -1.08 -11.89 4.62
N ASP A 41 -1.25 -11.72 5.95
CA ASP A 41 -1.31 -12.83 6.91
C ASP A 41 -0.12 -13.80 6.84
N GLY A 42 1.12 -13.25 6.77
CA GLY A 42 2.34 -14.03 6.56
C GLY A 42 2.59 -15.11 7.61
N ALA A 43 2.05 -14.97 8.82
CA ALA A 43 2.13 -15.95 9.91
C ALA A 43 0.80 -16.68 10.19
N ASN A 44 -0.21 -16.59 9.32
CA ASN A 44 -1.55 -17.21 9.50
C ASN A 44 -2.22 -16.87 10.84
N SER A 45 -1.93 -15.70 11.38
CA SER A 45 -2.44 -15.24 12.68
C SER A 45 -2.62 -13.72 12.74
N GLN A 46 -2.69 -13.08 11.58
CA GLN A 46 -3.01 -11.68 11.40
C GLN A 46 -4.28 -11.30 12.15
N GLN A 47 -4.14 -10.27 12.98
CA GLN A 47 -5.25 -9.64 13.67
C GLN A 47 -5.82 -8.50 12.83
N ARG A 48 -6.99 -8.01 13.21
CA ARG A 48 -7.57 -6.80 12.64
C ARG A 48 -6.58 -5.63 12.71
N LEU A 49 -6.61 -4.72 11.73
CA LEU A 49 -5.68 -3.59 11.62
C LEU A 49 -5.54 -2.80 12.94
N SER A 50 -6.64 -2.49 13.62
CA SER A 50 -6.62 -1.69 14.85
C SER A 50 -5.87 -2.35 16.01
N PHE A 51 -5.63 -3.66 15.99
CA PHE A 51 -4.83 -4.37 16.98
C PHE A 51 -3.38 -3.84 17.03
N TYR A 52 -2.78 -3.65 15.85
CA TYR A 52 -1.38 -3.19 15.72
C TYR A 52 -1.21 -1.70 15.97
N CYS A 53 -2.31 -0.96 16.11
CA CYS A 53 -2.30 0.48 16.36
C CYS A 53 -2.39 0.84 17.85
N GLN A 54 -2.51 -0.14 18.75
CA GLN A 54 -2.84 0.12 20.16
C GLN A 54 -1.71 0.72 20.99
N ASP A 55 -0.45 0.50 20.59
CA ASP A 55 0.74 1.07 21.24
C ASP A 55 1.54 1.95 20.26
N ASP A 56 2.62 2.58 20.74
CA ASP A 56 3.47 3.49 19.96
C ASP A 56 4.58 2.77 19.18
N THR A 57 4.47 1.45 18.98
CA THR A 57 5.50 0.68 18.29
C THR A 57 5.58 1.05 16.82
N VAL A 58 4.43 1.08 16.16
CA VAL A 58 4.28 1.32 14.72
C VAL A 58 3.83 2.76 14.49
N ASP A 59 4.35 3.43 13.46
CA ASP A 59 3.94 4.78 13.08
C ASP A 59 3.19 4.83 11.74
N THR A 60 3.55 3.97 10.80
CA THR A 60 2.94 3.89 9.47
C THR A 60 2.57 2.45 9.13
N ILE A 61 1.40 2.24 8.53
CA ILE A 61 0.95 0.92 8.09
C ILE A 61 0.53 1.00 6.62
N PRO A 62 1.36 0.52 5.68
CA PRO A 62 0.94 0.22 4.31
C PRO A 62 0.02 -1.01 4.29
N LEU A 63 -1.19 -0.82 3.74
CA LEU A 63 -2.18 -1.88 3.57
C LEU A 63 -1.85 -2.69 2.32
N ALA A 64 -1.53 -3.97 2.51
CA ALA A 64 -1.01 -4.90 1.52
C ALA A 64 -2.09 -5.91 1.10
N PHE A 65 -2.71 -5.85 -0.08
CA PHE A 65 -2.40 -4.95 -1.21
C PHE A 65 -3.62 -4.61 -2.06
N LEU A 66 -3.48 -3.53 -2.85
CA LEU A 66 -4.12 -3.43 -4.16
C LEU A 66 -3.19 -4.07 -5.19
N TYR A 67 -3.51 -5.30 -5.61
CA TYR A 67 -2.59 -6.12 -6.42
C TYR A 67 -2.98 -6.21 -7.91
N ILE A 68 -4.20 -5.82 -8.29
CA ILE A 68 -4.61 -5.74 -9.71
C ILE A 68 -5.05 -4.30 -10.00
N PHE A 69 -4.39 -3.64 -10.96
CA PHE A 69 -4.73 -2.24 -11.30
C PHE A 69 -6.02 -2.14 -12.12
N ARG A 70 -6.28 -3.11 -12.99
CA ARG A 70 -7.44 -3.08 -13.89
C ARG A 70 -8.10 -4.46 -13.95
N GLY A 71 -8.97 -4.74 -12.98
CA GLY A 71 -9.76 -5.96 -12.91
C GLY A 71 -11.09 -5.85 -13.66
N THR A 72 -12.08 -6.62 -13.20
CA THR A 72 -13.44 -6.61 -13.78
C THR A 72 -14.03 -5.21 -13.74
N GLY A 73 -14.60 -4.76 -14.86
CA GLY A 73 -15.17 -3.42 -15.01
C GLY A 73 -14.14 -2.28 -15.14
N GLY A 74 -12.84 -2.60 -15.10
CA GLY A 74 -11.76 -1.60 -15.09
C GLY A 74 -11.46 -1.06 -13.68
N ASP A 75 -12.09 -1.58 -12.64
CA ASP A 75 -11.79 -1.25 -11.25
C ASP A 75 -10.62 -2.06 -10.69
N PRO A 76 -9.87 -1.50 -9.72
CA PRO A 76 -8.79 -2.24 -9.08
C PRO A 76 -9.31 -3.40 -8.23
N VAL A 77 -8.42 -4.34 -7.90
CA VAL A 77 -8.71 -5.44 -6.96
C VAL A 77 -7.76 -5.35 -5.77
N ILE A 78 -8.35 -5.50 -4.59
CA ILE A 78 -7.65 -5.54 -3.31
C ILE A 78 -7.76 -6.92 -2.69
N ASP A 79 -6.74 -7.33 -1.95
CA ASP A 79 -6.70 -8.55 -1.17
C ASP A 79 -5.96 -8.27 0.14
N PHE A 80 -6.67 -8.43 1.26
CA PHE A 80 -6.12 -8.38 2.62
C PHE A 80 -6.28 -9.74 3.32
N ALA A 81 -6.05 -10.81 2.55
CA ALA A 81 -6.06 -12.20 2.95
C ALA A 81 -7.34 -12.53 3.74
N ASN A 82 -7.16 -13.07 4.94
CA ASN A 82 -8.22 -13.49 5.84
C ASN A 82 -9.14 -12.35 6.34
N THR A 83 -8.82 -11.08 6.09
CA THR A 83 -9.55 -9.93 6.65
C THR A 83 -10.55 -9.34 5.66
N CYS A 84 -10.18 -9.21 4.39
CA CYS A 84 -11.12 -8.81 3.36
C CYS A 84 -10.57 -9.13 1.96
N ASN A 85 -11.35 -9.86 1.16
CA ASN A 85 -10.96 -10.20 -0.22
C ASN A 85 -12.20 -10.45 -1.12
N GLN A 86 -11.98 -10.59 -2.43
CA GLN A 86 -13.08 -10.74 -3.39
C GLN A 86 -13.83 -12.09 -3.34
N TRP A 87 -13.26 -13.10 -2.67
CA TRP A 87 -13.82 -14.45 -2.60
C TRP A 87 -14.65 -14.67 -1.35
N ASP A 88 -14.21 -14.10 -0.22
CA ASP A 88 -14.85 -14.27 1.08
C ASP A 88 -15.82 -13.13 1.41
N ASP A 89 -15.69 -11.97 0.77
CA ASP A 89 -16.52 -10.79 0.99
C ASP A 89 -17.36 -10.39 -0.23
N SER A 90 -18.38 -9.57 0.03
CA SER A 90 -19.14 -8.95 -1.07
C SER A 90 -18.26 -8.00 -1.87
N VAL A 91 -18.39 -8.01 -3.19
CA VAL A 91 -17.77 -7.03 -4.08
C VAL A 91 -18.78 -5.96 -4.52
N PHE A 92 -18.28 -4.81 -5.00
CA PHE A 92 -19.16 -3.81 -5.59
C PHE A 92 -19.73 -4.29 -6.94
N PRO A 93 -21.01 -3.96 -7.28
CA PRO A 93 -21.65 -4.43 -8.50
C PRO A 93 -20.85 -4.11 -9.77
N GLY A 94 -20.65 -5.13 -10.63
CA GLY A 94 -19.92 -4.98 -11.90
C GLY A 94 -18.39 -4.95 -11.76
N THR A 95 -17.86 -5.15 -10.56
CA THR A 95 -16.42 -5.12 -10.26
C THR A 95 -15.97 -6.40 -9.57
N ALA A 96 -14.66 -6.53 -9.40
CA ALA A 96 -14.06 -7.50 -8.48
C ALA A 96 -13.49 -6.82 -7.22
N LEU A 97 -13.84 -5.56 -6.99
CA LEU A 97 -13.35 -4.78 -5.86
C LEU A 97 -14.12 -5.16 -4.58
N ALA A 98 -13.43 -5.77 -3.62
CA ALA A 98 -14.00 -6.16 -2.34
C ALA A 98 -14.55 -4.94 -1.57
N ASN A 99 -15.73 -5.10 -0.96
CA ASN A 99 -16.33 -4.11 -0.08
C ASN A 99 -15.93 -4.39 1.37
N CYS A 100 -14.80 -3.80 1.77
CA CYS A 100 -14.19 -4.01 3.08
C CYS A 100 -14.72 -3.08 4.19
N GLN A 101 -15.88 -2.43 3.99
CA GLN A 101 -16.37 -1.40 4.91
C GLN A 101 -16.52 -1.91 6.34
N ALA A 102 -17.12 -3.09 6.49
CA ALA A 102 -17.38 -3.70 7.79
C ALA A 102 -16.09 -4.08 8.55
N ALA A 103 -15.05 -4.50 7.82
CA ALA A 103 -13.79 -4.94 8.40
C ALA A 103 -12.81 -3.78 8.67
N MET A 104 -12.78 -2.77 7.78
CA MET A 104 -11.65 -1.83 7.70
C MET A 104 -11.98 -0.40 8.10
N GLU A 105 -13.21 0.09 7.88
CA GLU A 105 -13.51 1.53 8.02
C GLU A 105 -13.23 2.04 9.45
N ALA A 106 -13.73 1.33 10.45
CA ALA A 106 -13.54 1.69 11.86
C ALA A 106 -12.08 1.55 12.30
N ASP A 107 -11.35 0.58 11.76
CA ASP A 107 -9.97 0.29 12.14
C ASP A 107 -9.02 1.35 11.62
N ILE A 108 -9.17 1.74 10.34
CA ILE A 108 -8.40 2.83 9.73
C ILE A 108 -8.55 4.10 10.57
N LYS A 109 -9.80 4.50 10.86
CA LYS A 109 -10.10 5.69 11.66
C LYS A 109 -9.54 5.58 13.08
N THR A 110 -9.60 4.38 13.68
CA THR A 110 -9.02 4.13 15.01
C THR A 110 -7.52 4.34 14.99
N CYS A 111 -6.82 3.78 14.01
CA CYS A 111 -5.37 3.96 13.86
C CYS A 111 -4.99 5.42 13.62
N GLN A 112 -5.71 6.12 12.73
CA GLN A 112 -5.52 7.54 12.48
C GLN A 112 -5.73 8.39 13.74
N SER A 113 -6.76 8.09 14.54
CA SER A 113 -6.99 8.75 15.84
C SER A 113 -5.87 8.50 16.85
N LYS A 114 -5.12 7.40 16.68
CA LYS A 114 -3.92 7.05 17.43
C LYS A 114 -2.64 7.58 16.78
N GLY A 115 -2.76 8.55 15.87
CA GLY A 115 -1.63 9.23 15.25
C GLY A 115 -0.87 8.38 14.23
N LYS A 116 -1.42 7.23 13.81
CA LYS A 116 -0.79 6.37 12.81
C LYS A 116 -1.13 6.86 11.41
N ALA A 117 -0.18 6.81 10.49
CA ALA A 117 -0.45 7.01 9.08
C ALA A 117 -0.84 5.69 8.41
N ILE A 118 -1.97 5.66 7.69
CA ILE A 118 -2.41 4.47 6.96
C ILE A 118 -2.37 4.74 5.46
N THR A 119 -1.56 3.98 4.72
CA THR A 119 -1.41 4.11 3.27
C THR A 119 -1.91 2.86 2.56
N LEU A 120 -2.33 2.96 1.30
CA LEU A 120 -2.62 1.78 0.47
C LEU A 120 -1.36 1.39 -0.29
N SER A 121 -0.90 0.15 -0.13
CA SER A 121 0.20 -0.37 -0.95
C SER A 121 -0.32 -1.01 -2.22
N LEU A 122 0.26 -0.59 -3.35
CA LEU A 122 -0.08 -1.01 -4.70
C LEU A 122 1.04 -1.92 -5.22
N GLY A 123 0.68 -3.12 -5.67
CA GLY A 123 1.61 -4.10 -6.23
C GLY A 123 1.69 -5.39 -5.41
N GLY A 124 2.89 -5.69 -4.90
CA GLY A 124 3.25 -6.96 -4.28
C GLY A 124 3.62 -8.06 -5.28
N ALA A 125 4.24 -9.12 -4.79
CA ALA A 125 4.83 -10.22 -5.57
C ALA A 125 3.90 -10.89 -6.62
N THR A 126 2.58 -10.92 -6.39
CA THR A 126 1.60 -11.53 -7.32
C THR A 126 0.84 -10.51 -8.18
N GLY A 127 1.33 -9.26 -8.20
CA GLY A 127 0.63 -8.13 -8.82
C GLY A 127 0.41 -8.28 -10.33
N GLN A 128 -0.79 -7.95 -10.79
CA GLN A 128 -1.13 -7.73 -12.20
C GLN A 128 -1.20 -6.22 -12.45
N ILE A 129 -0.01 -5.63 -12.63
CA ILE A 129 0.21 -4.19 -12.53
C ILE A 129 0.93 -3.61 -13.74
N GLY A 130 1.05 -2.28 -13.75
CA GLY A 130 1.74 -1.51 -14.79
C GLY A 130 0.82 -0.75 -15.74
N PHE A 131 1.43 0.21 -16.45
CA PHE A 131 0.76 1.14 -17.33
C PHE A 131 1.34 1.12 -18.75
N SER A 132 0.51 1.34 -19.75
CA SER A 132 0.95 1.46 -21.14
C SER A 132 1.21 2.91 -21.60
N SER A 133 0.82 3.90 -20.79
CA SER A 133 1.00 5.32 -21.08
C SER A 133 0.83 6.19 -19.83
N ASP A 134 1.34 7.41 -19.87
CA ASP A 134 1.12 8.42 -18.81
C ASP A 134 -0.37 8.73 -18.65
N SER A 135 -1.13 8.83 -19.74
CA SER A 135 -2.57 9.07 -19.66
C SER A 135 -3.29 7.97 -18.90
N GLN A 136 -2.91 6.70 -19.10
CA GLN A 136 -3.49 5.58 -18.35
C GLN A 136 -3.10 5.66 -16.86
N ALA A 137 -1.85 5.98 -16.57
CA ALA A 137 -1.35 6.16 -15.21
C ALA A 137 -2.10 7.30 -14.47
N GLN A 138 -2.32 8.43 -15.14
CA GLN A 138 -3.07 9.58 -14.60
C GLN A 138 -4.55 9.28 -14.38
N GLN A 139 -5.19 8.56 -15.31
CA GLN A 139 -6.58 8.12 -15.14
C GLN A 139 -6.72 7.18 -13.94
N PHE A 140 -5.79 6.23 -13.81
CA PHE A 140 -5.78 5.32 -12.67
C PHE A 140 -5.48 6.04 -11.35
N ALA A 141 -4.56 6.99 -11.32
CA ALA A 141 -4.33 7.86 -10.16
C ALA A 141 -5.61 8.60 -9.72
N THR A 142 -6.38 9.11 -10.69
CA THR A 142 -7.67 9.75 -10.41
C THR A 142 -8.70 8.77 -9.87
N GLN A 143 -8.70 7.52 -10.35
CA GLN A 143 -9.55 6.46 -9.82
C GLN A 143 -9.16 6.12 -8.37
N ILE A 144 -7.88 5.88 -8.08
CA ILE A 144 -7.37 5.65 -6.71
C ILE A 144 -7.74 6.81 -5.78
N TRP A 145 -7.62 8.05 -6.26
CA TRP A 145 -8.00 9.23 -5.51
C TRP A 145 -9.48 9.21 -5.08
N ASN A 146 -10.37 8.82 -6.00
CA ASN A 146 -11.82 8.76 -5.78
C ASN A 146 -12.25 7.57 -4.92
N LEU A 147 -11.57 6.43 -5.01
CA LEU A 147 -11.93 5.20 -4.28
C LEU A 147 -11.39 5.21 -2.83
N PHE A 148 -10.17 5.71 -2.61
CA PHE A 148 -9.43 5.50 -1.36
C PHE A 148 -8.95 6.78 -0.66
N LEU A 149 -8.72 7.86 -1.42
CA LEU A 149 -8.16 9.11 -0.91
C LEU A 149 -9.24 10.20 -0.84
N GLY A 150 -8.87 11.45 -1.09
CA GLY A 150 -9.70 12.63 -0.88
C GLY A 150 -10.76 12.89 -1.94
N GLY A 151 -10.89 12.03 -2.95
CA GLY A 151 -11.95 12.11 -3.94
C GLY A 151 -13.26 11.49 -3.46
N SER A 152 -14.20 11.27 -4.37
CA SER A 152 -15.52 10.72 -4.06
C SER A 152 -15.94 9.66 -5.07
N SER A 153 -16.58 8.61 -4.58
CA SER A 153 -17.14 7.52 -5.38
C SER A 153 -18.26 6.84 -4.58
N SER A 154 -19.21 6.22 -5.27
CA SER A 154 -20.16 5.28 -4.64
C SER A 154 -19.51 3.93 -4.30
N THR A 155 -18.34 3.66 -4.87
CA THR A 155 -17.60 2.40 -4.78
C THR A 155 -16.38 2.59 -3.87
N ARG A 156 -16.59 2.87 -2.57
CA ARG A 156 -15.48 3.07 -1.63
C ARG A 156 -15.28 1.85 -0.74
N PRO A 157 -14.20 1.07 -0.91
CA PRO A 157 -13.97 -0.17 -0.15
C PRO A 157 -13.85 0.03 1.35
N PHE A 158 -13.40 1.20 1.78
CA PHE A 158 -13.26 1.56 3.19
C PHE A 158 -14.32 2.58 3.63
N GLY A 159 -15.40 2.69 2.85
CA GLY A 159 -16.54 3.55 3.12
C GLY A 159 -16.10 5.00 3.24
N THR A 160 -16.33 5.60 4.40
CA THR A 160 -15.98 7.02 4.62
C THR A 160 -14.56 7.23 5.16
N ALA A 161 -13.78 6.17 5.38
CA ALA A 161 -12.36 6.34 5.69
C ALA A 161 -11.60 6.92 4.48
N VAL A 162 -10.69 7.84 4.75
CA VAL A 162 -9.79 8.46 3.77
C VAL A 162 -8.38 8.15 4.22
N LEU A 163 -7.63 7.43 3.38
CA LEU A 163 -6.27 7.06 3.71
C LEU A 163 -5.35 8.28 3.74
N ASP A 164 -4.19 8.11 4.36
CA ASP A 164 -3.16 9.15 4.49
C ASP A 164 -2.20 9.18 3.33
N GLY A 165 -2.31 8.24 2.39
CA GLY A 165 -1.36 8.13 1.32
C GLY A 165 -1.42 6.83 0.54
N ILE A 166 -0.38 6.64 -0.27
CA ILE A 166 -0.15 5.45 -1.09
C ILE A 166 1.29 4.99 -0.93
N ASP A 167 1.49 3.72 -1.17
CA ASP A 167 2.79 3.07 -1.24
C ASP A 167 2.88 2.31 -2.57
N LEU A 168 4.02 2.38 -3.25
CA LEU A 168 4.27 1.69 -4.52
C LEU A 168 5.28 0.55 -4.29
N ASP A 169 4.76 -0.64 -4.06
CA ASP A 169 5.53 -1.88 -3.92
C ASP A 169 5.51 -2.65 -5.23
N ILE A 170 6.22 -2.10 -6.23
CA ILE A 170 6.16 -2.57 -7.62
C ILE A 170 7.25 -3.62 -7.84
N GLU A 171 6.84 -4.88 -7.94
CA GLU A 171 7.75 -6.02 -8.10
C GLU A 171 7.65 -6.71 -9.48
N SER A 172 6.73 -6.24 -10.32
CA SER A 172 6.43 -6.87 -11.61
C SER A 172 5.84 -5.87 -12.61
N GLY A 173 5.57 -6.37 -13.82
CA GLY A 173 4.98 -5.57 -14.90
C GLY A 173 5.99 -4.61 -15.52
N THR A 174 5.49 -3.54 -16.11
CA THR A 174 6.33 -2.52 -16.75
C THR A 174 6.81 -1.48 -15.74
N PRO A 175 8.08 -1.04 -15.81
CA PRO A 175 8.63 0.01 -14.93
C PRO A 175 8.17 1.43 -15.29
N ALA A 176 7.45 1.59 -16.40
CA ALA A 176 7.14 2.89 -16.98
C ALA A 176 5.93 3.59 -16.32
N HIS A 177 5.89 4.92 -16.43
CA HIS A 177 4.75 5.81 -16.15
C HIS A 177 4.33 5.97 -14.68
N TYR A 178 5.00 5.33 -13.72
CA TYR A 178 4.71 5.56 -12.29
C TYR A 178 4.96 7.02 -11.86
N ALA A 179 5.89 7.74 -12.50
CA ALA A 179 6.08 9.17 -12.26
C ALA A 179 4.83 10.00 -12.58
N ALA A 180 4.16 9.68 -13.69
CA ALA A 180 2.90 10.34 -14.08
C ALA A 180 1.76 10.00 -13.12
N PHE A 181 1.69 8.76 -12.62
CA PHE A 181 0.75 8.35 -11.58
C PHE A 181 0.95 9.18 -10.30
N VAL A 182 2.18 9.25 -9.78
CA VAL A 182 2.50 9.99 -8.54
C VAL A 182 2.24 11.49 -8.71
N THR A 183 2.67 12.07 -9.83
CA THR A 183 2.46 13.49 -10.14
C THR A 183 0.96 13.84 -10.17
N GLN A 184 0.12 12.95 -10.70
CA GLN A 184 -1.32 13.16 -10.70
C GLN A 184 -1.92 13.10 -9.29
N ILE A 185 -1.50 12.17 -8.44
CA ILE A 185 -1.94 12.14 -7.02
C ILE A 185 -1.54 13.43 -6.32
N ARG A 186 -0.30 13.91 -6.50
CA ARG A 186 0.16 15.20 -5.94
C ARG A 186 -0.69 16.37 -6.41
N THR A 187 -1.02 16.41 -7.70
CA THR A 187 -1.87 17.45 -8.31
C THR A 187 -3.27 17.46 -7.69
N LEU A 188 -3.88 16.29 -7.50
CA LEU A 188 -5.20 16.14 -6.88
C LEU A 188 -5.20 16.48 -5.39
N ALA A 189 -4.10 16.19 -4.69
CA ALA A 189 -3.93 16.46 -3.27
C ALA A 189 -3.68 17.94 -2.94
N ALA A 190 -2.98 18.67 -3.82
CA ALA A 190 -2.59 20.07 -3.61
C ALA A 190 -3.70 21.01 -3.10
N PRO A 191 -4.93 21.03 -3.69
CA PRO A 191 -5.99 21.93 -3.22
C PRO A 191 -6.60 21.53 -1.87
N THR A 192 -6.34 20.33 -1.35
CA THR A 192 -6.96 19.86 -0.09
C THR A 192 -6.29 20.42 1.16
N GLY A 193 -5.04 20.87 1.06
CA GLY A 193 -4.21 21.26 2.21
C GLY A 193 -3.79 20.09 3.13
N LYS A 194 -4.30 18.87 2.92
CA LYS A 194 -3.82 17.66 3.60
C LYS A 194 -2.56 17.17 2.90
N LYS A 195 -1.50 16.90 3.67
CA LYS A 195 -0.32 16.21 3.15
C LYS A 195 -0.62 14.71 3.03
N TYR A 196 -0.66 14.20 1.81
CA TYR A 196 -0.70 12.76 1.54
C TYR A 196 0.71 12.21 1.46
N ILE A 197 0.98 11.08 2.11
CA ILE A 197 2.28 10.42 2.14
C ILE A 197 2.39 9.52 0.90
N ILE A 198 3.44 9.68 0.12
CA ILE A 198 3.69 8.79 -1.02
C ILE A 198 5.01 8.07 -0.80
N THR A 199 4.98 6.76 -0.69
CA THR A 199 6.17 5.92 -0.53
C THR A 199 6.33 4.92 -1.67
N ALA A 200 7.49 4.29 -1.73
CA ALA A 200 7.75 3.15 -2.59
C ALA A 200 8.62 2.13 -1.85
N ALA A 201 8.58 0.87 -2.26
CA ALA A 201 9.39 -0.20 -1.68
C ALA A 201 10.34 -0.82 -2.72
N PRO A 202 11.38 -0.10 -3.18
CA PRO A 202 12.38 -0.70 -4.06
C PRO A 202 13.14 -1.82 -3.34
N GLN A 203 13.65 -2.78 -4.11
CA GLN A 203 14.63 -3.73 -3.59
C GLN A 203 15.98 -3.05 -3.33
N CYS A 204 16.88 -3.66 -2.55
CA CYS A 204 18.19 -3.06 -2.28
C CYS A 204 19.13 -2.89 -3.49
N PRO A 205 19.09 -3.70 -4.58
CA PRO A 205 19.87 -3.44 -5.78
C PRO A 205 19.53 -2.06 -6.34
N TYR A 206 20.57 -1.30 -6.68
CA TYR A 206 20.40 0.07 -7.17
C TYR A 206 21.00 0.23 -8.59
N PRO A 207 20.27 0.85 -9.54
CA PRO A 207 18.89 1.33 -9.42
C PRO A 207 17.89 0.17 -9.36
N ASP A 208 16.76 0.40 -8.68
CA ASP A 208 15.65 -0.55 -8.68
C ASP A 208 15.04 -0.67 -10.09
N ALA A 209 14.78 -1.91 -10.52
CA ALA A 209 14.38 -2.22 -11.89
C ALA A 209 12.96 -1.74 -12.24
N TYR A 210 12.06 -1.61 -11.25
CA TYR A 210 10.64 -1.38 -11.48
C TYR A 210 10.20 0.03 -11.11
N ILE A 211 10.68 0.57 -9.98
CA ILE A 211 10.27 1.89 -9.51
C ILE A 211 11.38 2.95 -9.63
N GLY A 212 12.62 2.53 -9.89
CA GLY A 212 13.81 3.40 -9.86
C GLY A 212 13.74 4.63 -10.77
N ALA A 213 13.14 4.53 -11.95
CA ALA A 213 12.95 5.68 -12.83
C ALA A 213 12.00 6.73 -12.21
N ALA A 214 10.85 6.27 -11.70
CA ALA A 214 9.85 7.16 -11.11
C ALA A 214 10.36 7.88 -9.86
N LEU A 215 11.20 7.21 -9.06
CA LEU A 215 11.85 7.80 -7.89
C LEU A 215 12.68 9.06 -8.23
N ASN A 216 13.19 9.17 -9.46
CA ASN A 216 13.98 10.31 -9.92
C ASN A 216 13.12 11.43 -10.54
N GLU A 217 11.87 11.14 -10.88
CA GLU A 217 11.02 12.00 -11.71
C GLU A 217 9.77 12.50 -10.98
N ALA A 218 9.45 11.96 -9.80
CA ALA A 218 8.25 12.33 -9.05
C ALA A 218 8.48 12.44 -7.54
N ASP A 219 7.59 13.18 -6.87
CA ASP A 219 7.71 13.56 -5.47
C ASP A 219 7.29 12.43 -4.50
N PHE A 220 8.25 11.58 -4.11
CA PHE A 220 8.10 10.59 -3.04
C PHE A 220 8.56 11.17 -1.69
N ASP A 221 7.82 10.88 -0.62
CA ASP A 221 8.17 11.26 0.76
C ASP A 221 9.20 10.30 1.36
N ALA A 222 9.13 9.01 1.03
CA ALA A 222 10.08 8.01 1.50
C ALA A 222 10.20 6.79 0.58
N VAL A 223 11.28 6.05 0.76
CA VAL A 223 11.49 4.71 0.20
C VAL A 223 11.74 3.70 1.32
N TYR A 224 11.10 2.55 1.22
CA TYR A 224 11.23 1.40 2.09
C TYR A 224 12.12 0.35 1.42
N VAL A 225 13.43 0.59 1.41
CA VAL A 225 14.39 -0.25 0.66
C VAL A 225 14.44 -1.65 1.26
N GLN A 226 14.11 -2.68 0.48
CA GLN A 226 14.05 -4.06 0.93
C GLN A 226 15.46 -4.66 1.01
N PHE A 227 16.08 -4.68 2.20
CA PHE A 227 17.41 -5.26 2.43
C PHE A 227 17.32 -6.75 2.79
N TYR A 228 16.65 -7.52 1.94
CA TYR A 228 16.50 -8.97 2.03
C TYR A 228 16.29 -9.57 0.63
N ASN A 229 16.34 -10.90 0.51
CA ASN A 229 16.23 -11.63 -0.77
C ASN A 229 17.21 -11.21 -1.88
N ASN A 230 18.32 -10.54 -1.53
CA ASN A 230 19.26 -9.94 -2.47
C ASN A 230 20.68 -9.94 -1.90
N TYR A 231 21.68 -9.78 -2.78
CA TYR A 231 23.10 -9.75 -2.41
C TYR A 231 23.46 -8.63 -1.41
N CYS A 232 22.67 -7.54 -1.39
CA CYS A 232 22.82 -6.39 -0.49
C CYS A 232 21.97 -6.51 0.78
N GLY A 233 21.51 -7.71 1.13
CA GLY A 233 20.69 -7.97 2.32
C GLY A 233 21.41 -7.70 3.64
N LEU A 234 20.63 -7.58 4.73
CA LEU A 234 21.17 -7.33 6.08
C LEU A 234 22.07 -8.46 6.61
N ASP A 235 21.93 -9.67 6.08
CA ASP A 235 22.79 -10.82 6.35
C ASP A 235 24.09 -10.82 5.51
N GLN A 236 24.23 -9.87 4.59
CA GLN A 236 25.42 -9.64 3.75
C GLN A 236 26.06 -8.27 4.07
N PRO A 237 26.65 -8.09 5.27
CA PRO A 237 27.14 -6.77 5.72
C PRO A 237 28.25 -6.16 4.85
N SER A 238 28.96 -6.96 4.04
CA SER A 238 29.95 -6.47 3.06
C SER A 238 29.33 -5.71 1.90
N ASP A 239 28.11 -6.08 1.51
CA ASP A 239 27.43 -5.61 0.31
C ASP A 239 26.19 -4.76 0.64
N TYR A 240 25.84 -4.66 1.93
CA TYR A 240 24.84 -3.74 2.44
C TYR A 240 25.11 -2.30 1.97
N ASN A 241 24.17 -1.73 1.21
CA ASN A 241 24.42 -0.55 0.38
C ASN A 241 23.57 0.69 0.76
N PHE A 242 23.23 0.89 2.03
CA PHE A 242 22.46 2.07 2.45
C PHE A 242 23.12 3.40 2.05
N ALA A 243 24.45 3.47 2.04
CA ALA A 243 25.19 4.65 1.58
C ALA A 243 24.85 5.03 0.13
N THR A 244 24.58 4.05 -0.73
CA THR A 244 24.14 4.27 -2.13
C THR A 244 22.76 4.94 -2.15
N TRP A 245 21.83 4.44 -1.34
CA TRP A 245 20.48 5.01 -1.23
C TRP A 245 20.49 6.41 -0.58
N ASP A 246 21.35 6.68 0.41
CA ASP A 246 21.54 8.03 0.94
C ASP A 246 22.12 8.99 -0.11
N ASN A 247 23.08 8.53 -0.91
CA ASN A 247 23.61 9.32 -2.02
C ASN A 247 22.53 9.62 -3.06
N TRP A 248 21.71 8.63 -3.45
CA TRP A 248 20.56 8.83 -4.32
C TRP A 248 19.59 9.88 -3.76
N ALA A 249 19.21 9.75 -2.49
CA ALA A 249 18.28 10.66 -1.83
C ALA A 249 18.74 12.13 -1.92
N LYS A 250 20.05 12.36 -1.77
CA LYS A 250 20.65 13.71 -1.80
C LYS A 250 20.90 14.24 -3.21
N THR A 251 21.28 13.38 -4.15
CA THR A 251 21.84 13.82 -5.44
C THR A 251 20.87 13.61 -6.60
N THR A 252 20.06 12.55 -6.58
CA THR A 252 19.28 12.12 -7.73
C THR A 252 17.77 12.28 -7.51
N SER A 253 17.24 11.88 -6.35
CA SER A 253 15.79 11.93 -6.03
C SER A 253 15.13 13.24 -6.45
N PHE A 254 13.91 13.18 -6.99
CA PHE A 254 13.14 14.40 -7.27
C PHE A 254 12.95 15.23 -5.99
N ASN A 255 12.57 14.56 -4.88
CA ASN A 255 12.45 15.17 -3.56
C ASN A 255 13.76 15.03 -2.78
N LYS A 256 14.46 16.14 -2.54
CA LYS A 256 15.74 16.14 -1.79
C LYS A 256 15.59 15.95 -0.28
N ASP A 257 14.35 16.00 0.23
CA ASP A 257 14.02 15.71 1.63
C ASP A 257 13.50 14.28 1.83
N VAL A 258 13.49 13.46 0.76
CA VAL A 258 13.04 12.06 0.79
C VAL A 258 13.73 11.28 1.91
N LYS A 259 12.97 10.40 2.57
CA LYS A 259 13.50 9.52 3.60
C LYS A 259 13.81 8.13 3.07
N VAL A 260 14.87 7.53 3.58
CA VAL A 260 15.26 6.15 3.29
C VAL A 260 15.09 5.31 4.55
N TYR A 261 14.35 4.21 4.44
CA TYR A 261 14.13 3.27 5.53
C TYR A 261 14.87 1.97 5.25
N ILE A 262 15.28 1.30 6.32
CA ILE A 262 15.81 -0.07 6.25
C ILE A 262 14.63 -1.02 6.27
N GLY A 263 14.29 -1.63 5.14
CA GLY A 263 13.31 -2.71 5.02
C GLY A 263 13.90 -4.04 5.46
N ALA A 264 13.22 -4.73 6.36
CA ALA A 264 13.67 -5.99 6.96
C ALA A 264 12.54 -7.03 7.02
N ALA A 265 12.91 -8.31 6.93
CA ALA A 265 12.01 -9.41 7.24
C ALA A 265 11.71 -9.45 8.75
N GLY A 266 10.43 -9.53 9.13
CA GLY A 266 9.97 -9.54 10.53
C GLY A 266 10.22 -10.85 11.25
N SER A 267 10.45 -11.93 10.52
CA SER A 267 10.78 -13.25 11.05
C SER A 267 11.65 -14.05 10.07
N PRO A 268 12.29 -15.16 10.50
CA PRO A 268 13.04 -16.03 9.60
C PRO A 268 12.22 -16.60 8.43
N ALA A 269 10.90 -16.72 8.59
CA ALA A 269 10.01 -17.27 7.57
C ALA A 269 9.39 -16.18 6.66
N ALA A 270 9.55 -14.90 7.00
CA ALA A 270 8.94 -13.79 6.26
C ALA A 270 9.65 -13.47 4.94
N ALA A 271 10.89 -13.95 4.75
CA ALA A 271 11.65 -13.82 3.51
C ALA A 271 12.46 -15.09 3.25
N GLY A 272 12.90 -15.31 2.00
CA GLY A 272 13.74 -16.45 1.65
C GLY A 272 15.15 -16.36 2.23
N THR A 273 15.74 -15.15 2.24
CA THR A 273 17.06 -14.82 2.82
C THR A 273 17.05 -13.38 3.37
N GLY A 274 18.06 -12.97 4.14
CA GLY A 274 18.16 -11.58 4.63
C GLY A 274 17.62 -11.32 6.03
N TYR A 275 16.95 -12.28 6.68
CA TYR A 275 16.52 -12.09 8.06
C TYR A 275 17.72 -11.95 9.01
N VAL A 276 17.67 -10.93 9.86
CA VAL A 276 18.59 -10.76 10.99
C VAL A 276 17.81 -10.53 12.27
N GLY A 277 18.39 -10.91 13.41
CA GLY A 277 17.76 -10.69 14.72
C GLY A 277 17.58 -9.20 15.07
N PRO A 278 16.72 -8.88 16.06
CA PRO A 278 16.34 -7.50 16.35
C PRO A 278 17.53 -6.65 16.83
N ASN A 279 18.51 -7.26 17.50
CA ASN A 279 19.73 -6.57 17.93
C ASN A 279 20.61 -6.16 16.74
N THR A 280 20.76 -7.02 15.74
CA THR A 280 21.53 -6.73 14.53
C THR A 280 20.84 -5.64 13.71
N LEU A 281 19.53 -5.75 13.51
CA LEU A 281 18.75 -4.70 12.83
C LEU A 281 18.84 -3.35 13.57
N ALA A 282 18.76 -3.37 14.90
CA ALA A 282 18.94 -2.16 15.72
C ALA A 282 20.34 -1.53 15.55
N GLN A 283 21.39 -2.33 15.36
CA GLN A 283 22.74 -1.82 15.09
C GLN A 283 22.82 -1.13 13.72
N PHE A 284 22.29 -1.76 12.67
CA PHE A 284 22.21 -1.13 11.34
C PHE A 284 21.40 0.18 11.39
N ALA A 285 20.25 0.17 12.07
CA ALA A 285 19.40 1.36 12.20
C ALA A 285 20.09 2.48 12.99
N ALA A 286 20.74 2.17 14.11
CA ALA A 286 21.48 3.17 14.89
C ALA A 286 22.67 3.75 14.11
N ASP A 287 23.40 2.91 13.37
CA ASP A 287 24.49 3.33 12.50
C ASP A 287 23.98 4.31 11.42
N ALA A 288 22.94 3.91 10.68
CA ALA A 288 22.34 4.74 9.64
C ALA A 288 21.78 6.06 10.20
N GLN A 289 21.12 6.01 11.36
CA GLN A 289 20.56 7.18 12.04
C GLN A 289 21.62 8.22 12.39
N SER A 290 22.82 7.76 12.78
CA SER A 290 23.95 8.62 13.15
C SER A 290 24.68 9.22 11.95
N LYS A 291 24.76 8.48 10.83
CA LYS A 291 25.55 8.86 9.64
C LYS A 291 24.75 9.61 8.58
N TYR A 292 23.46 9.30 8.42
CA TYR A 292 22.68 9.73 7.27
C TYR A 292 21.52 10.63 7.68
N SER A 293 21.42 11.80 7.04
CA SER A 293 20.29 12.74 7.22
C SER A 293 19.01 12.26 6.52
N SER A 294 19.16 11.41 5.50
CA SER A 294 18.05 10.80 4.77
C SER A 294 17.39 9.66 5.56
N PHE A 295 18.05 9.09 6.57
CA PHE A 295 17.47 7.98 7.34
C PHE A 295 16.16 8.38 8.02
N GLY A 296 15.07 7.68 7.68
CA GLY A 296 13.72 7.91 8.23
C GLY A 296 13.30 6.88 9.28
N GLY A 297 13.90 5.68 9.26
CA GLY A 297 13.53 4.63 10.18
C GLY A 297 13.68 3.22 9.61
N VAL A 298 12.86 2.31 10.12
CA VAL A 298 12.83 0.89 9.72
C VAL A 298 11.47 0.56 9.12
N MET A 299 11.45 -0.28 8.11
CA MET A 299 10.25 -0.91 7.56
C MET A 299 10.32 -2.42 7.83
N MET A 300 9.19 -3.06 8.13
CA MET A 300 9.11 -4.51 8.34
C MET A 300 8.06 -5.18 7.45
N TRP A 301 8.45 -6.30 6.84
CA TRP A 301 7.56 -7.27 6.22
C TRP A 301 7.41 -8.48 7.15
N ASP A 302 6.30 -8.69 7.84
CA ASP A 302 5.06 -7.90 7.95
C ASP A 302 4.53 -7.92 9.40
N ALA A 303 3.32 -7.41 9.64
CA ALA A 303 2.79 -7.13 10.99
C ALA A 303 2.68 -8.36 11.89
N ASP A 304 2.07 -9.44 11.41
CA ASP A 304 1.85 -10.62 12.23
C ASP A 304 3.15 -11.43 12.41
N THR A 305 3.98 -11.54 11.36
CA THR A 305 5.28 -12.20 11.46
C THR A 305 6.21 -11.50 12.47
N ALA A 306 6.31 -10.16 12.45
CA ALA A 306 7.12 -9.42 13.41
C ALA A 306 6.54 -9.45 14.84
N TYR A 307 5.21 -9.31 14.96
CA TYR A 307 4.54 -9.33 16.26
C TYR A 307 4.70 -10.69 16.96
N ASN A 308 4.51 -11.78 16.21
CA ASN A 308 4.60 -13.15 16.72
C ASN A 308 6.03 -13.64 16.92
N ASN A 309 7.01 -13.00 16.26
CA ASN A 309 8.44 -13.21 16.52
C ASN A 309 8.89 -12.47 17.78
N ASN A 310 8.26 -12.75 18.92
CA ASN A 310 8.55 -12.17 20.24
C ASN A 310 8.55 -10.63 20.26
N ARG A 311 7.58 -10.00 19.59
CA ARG A 311 7.50 -8.54 19.45
C ARG A 311 8.79 -7.94 18.87
N PHE A 312 9.27 -8.50 17.76
CA PHE A 312 10.43 -8.04 17.01
C PHE A 312 10.30 -6.54 16.66
N ASP A 313 9.11 -6.14 16.23
CA ASP A 313 8.67 -4.76 16.00
C ASP A 313 9.03 -3.83 17.17
N LYS A 314 8.65 -4.25 18.39
CA LYS A 314 8.80 -3.44 19.61
C LYS A 314 10.23 -3.36 20.07
N ALA A 315 10.98 -4.46 19.95
CA ALA A 315 12.40 -4.48 20.29
C ALA A 315 13.19 -3.47 19.43
N VAL A 316 12.96 -3.49 18.12
CA VAL A 316 13.62 -2.57 17.18
C VAL A 316 13.17 -1.13 17.40
N LYS A 317 11.85 -0.88 17.53
CA LYS A 317 11.34 0.47 17.82
C LYS A 317 11.97 1.07 19.08
N THR A 318 12.04 0.29 20.15
CA THR A 318 12.63 0.73 21.42
C THR A 318 14.09 1.13 21.23
N ALA A 319 14.86 0.36 20.46
CA ALA A 319 16.26 0.64 20.19
C ALA A 319 16.45 1.92 19.33
N ILE A 320 15.67 2.10 18.26
CA ILE A 320 15.81 3.27 17.38
C ILE A 320 15.36 4.58 18.07
N VAL A 321 14.37 4.52 18.96
CA VAL A 321 13.96 5.66 19.80
C VAL A 321 15.06 6.00 20.81
N ALA A 322 15.63 4.99 21.48
CA ALA A 322 16.73 5.20 22.41
C ALA A 322 17.99 5.77 21.72
N SER A 323 18.29 5.31 20.50
CA SER A 323 19.36 5.85 19.67
C SER A 323 19.09 7.30 19.26
N ALA A 324 17.86 7.62 18.84
CA ALA A 324 17.48 9.00 18.49
C ALA A 324 17.64 9.95 19.68
N ALA A 325 17.22 9.53 20.87
CA ALA A 325 17.38 10.32 22.09
C ALA A 325 18.85 10.60 22.41
N LYS A 326 19.75 9.61 22.24
CA LYS A 326 21.20 9.79 22.41
C LYS A 326 21.79 10.78 21.40
N LEU A 327 21.23 10.85 20.20
CA LEU A 327 21.61 11.80 19.15
C LEU A 327 20.94 13.18 19.31
N GLY A 328 20.21 13.42 20.40
CA GLY A 328 19.59 14.72 20.70
C GLY A 328 18.26 14.98 19.99
N ALA A 329 17.60 13.95 19.46
CA ALA A 329 16.28 14.12 18.84
C ALA A 329 15.23 14.56 19.88
N PRO A 330 14.34 15.51 19.54
CA PRO A 330 13.28 15.93 20.43
C PRO A 330 12.30 14.79 20.70
N ALA A 331 11.73 14.79 21.90
CA ALA A 331 10.63 13.89 22.24
C ALA A 331 9.47 14.08 21.26
N ARG A 332 8.78 12.99 20.94
CA ARG A 332 7.68 13.04 19.99
C ARG A 332 6.52 13.86 20.56
N ALA A 333 5.83 14.59 19.69
CA ALA A 333 4.71 15.43 20.07
C ALA A 333 3.41 14.62 20.01
N PRO A 334 2.47 14.87 20.94
CA PRO A 334 1.14 14.30 20.83
C PRO A 334 0.37 14.85 19.62
N PRO A 335 -0.60 14.10 19.04
CA PRO A 335 -1.42 14.59 17.96
C PRO A 335 -2.12 15.88 18.37
N SER A 336 -1.97 16.89 17.52
CA SER A 336 -2.67 18.15 17.63
C SER A 336 -4.17 17.90 17.42
N SER A 337 -5.00 18.06 18.46
CA SER A 337 -6.44 18.18 18.26
C SER A 337 -6.76 19.60 17.77
N SER A 338 -6.80 19.81 16.46
CA SER A 338 -7.26 21.07 15.84
C SER A 338 -7.68 20.79 14.40
N ALA A 339 -8.84 21.17 13.88
CA ALA A 339 -9.98 21.91 14.41
C ALA A 339 -11.24 21.47 13.64
N ALA A 340 -12.41 21.52 14.29
CA ALA A 340 -13.69 21.45 13.59
C ALA A 340 -13.79 22.59 12.55
N PRO A 341 -14.40 22.37 11.37
CA PRO A 341 -14.57 23.43 10.40
C PRO A 341 -15.43 24.53 11.01
N SER A 342 -14.87 25.73 11.11
CA SER A 342 -15.59 26.93 11.51
C SER A 342 -16.72 27.18 10.52
N LYS A 343 -17.96 27.21 11.01
CA LYS A 343 -19.13 27.62 10.23
C LYS A 343 -18.96 29.09 9.85
N THR A 344 -18.62 29.36 8.60
CA THR A 344 -18.71 30.72 8.06
C THR A 344 -20.19 31.04 7.85
N SER A 345 -20.71 31.94 8.69
CA SER A 345 -21.99 32.63 8.52
C SER A 345 -22.02 33.33 7.16
N SER A 346 -22.84 32.83 6.24
CA SER A 346 -23.13 33.53 4.98
C SER A 346 -24.08 34.69 5.25
N ALA A 347 -23.56 35.91 5.09
CA ALA A 347 -24.36 37.12 5.05
C ALA A 347 -25.13 37.15 3.72
N THR A 348 -26.46 37.23 3.82
CA THR A 348 -27.37 37.44 2.70
C THR A 348 -27.16 38.84 2.13
N GLN A 349 -26.83 38.97 0.85
CA GLN A 349 -27.05 40.21 0.11
C GLN A 349 -27.87 39.94 -1.15
N HIS A 350 -29.01 40.62 -1.16
CA HIS A 350 -29.98 40.81 -2.23
C HIS A 350 -29.30 41.22 -3.54
N VAL A 351 -29.64 40.55 -4.64
CA VAL A 351 -29.47 41.11 -5.99
C VAL A 351 -30.84 41.14 -6.64
N THR A 352 -31.22 42.36 -7.02
CA THR A 352 -32.48 42.76 -7.61
C THR A 352 -32.58 42.31 -9.06
N GLU A 353 -33.75 41.78 -9.41
CA GLU A 353 -34.20 41.45 -10.76
C GLU A 353 -34.29 42.69 -11.65
N SER A 354 -33.86 42.58 -12.89
CA SER A 354 -34.41 43.39 -13.99
C SER A 354 -34.37 42.60 -15.29
N ALA A 355 -35.57 42.35 -15.80
CA ALA A 355 -35.86 41.72 -17.07
C ALA A 355 -35.59 42.68 -18.23
N SER A 356 -35.19 42.13 -19.38
CA SER A 356 -35.87 42.44 -20.65
C SER A 356 -35.53 41.41 -21.73
N SER A 357 -36.58 41.09 -22.48
CA SER A 357 -36.77 40.20 -23.62
C SER A 357 -35.83 40.40 -24.80
N HIS A 358 -35.59 39.34 -25.59
CA HIS A 358 -36.19 39.23 -26.94
C HIS A 358 -35.97 37.86 -27.62
N HIS A 359 -37.11 37.29 -28.00
CA HIS A 359 -37.46 36.55 -29.21
C HIS A 359 -36.69 35.32 -29.72
N ALA A 360 -37.47 34.23 -29.78
CA ALA A 360 -37.26 32.99 -30.49
C ALA A 360 -37.20 33.13 -32.02
N SER A 361 -36.52 32.17 -32.66
CA SER A 361 -37.03 31.56 -33.89
C SER A 361 -36.56 30.11 -33.99
N ALA A 362 -37.52 29.21 -34.13
CA ALA A 362 -37.34 27.79 -34.38
C ALA A 362 -37.27 27.55 -35.90
N SER A 363 -36.48 26.57 -36.33
CA SER A 363 -36.75 25.86 -37.58
C SER A 363 -36.42 24.39 -37.42
N ALA A 364 -37.46 23.58 -37.55
CA ALA A 364 -37.41 22.14 -37.71
C ALA A 364 -36.98 21.78 -39.13
N SER A 365 -36.30 20.64 -39.29
CA SER A 365 -36.34 19.84 -40.52
C SER A 365 -36.31 18.36 -40.17
N LYS A 366 -37.31 17.65 -40.69
CA LYS A 366 -37.56 16.22 -40.53
C LYS A 366 -36.99 15.43 -41.73
N THR A 367 -36.72 14.15 -41.43
CA THR A 367 -36.87 12.94 -42.29
C THR A 367 -36.00 12.78 -43.53
N SER A 368 -35.25 11.68 -43.60
CA SER A 368 -35.72 10.47 -44.31
C SER A 368 -34.86 9.24 -44.00
N ALA A 369 -35.48 8.07 -44.02
CA ALA A 369 -34.88 6.74 -43.82
C ALA A 369 -35.05 5.89 -45.10
N VAL A 370 -34.49 4.66 -45.06
CA VAL A 370 -34.76 3.47 -45.91
C VAL A 370 -33.79 3.27 -47.10
N PRO A 371 -33.39 2.04 -47.53
CA PRO A 371 -32.88 0.85 -46.80
C PRO A 371 -31.66 0.15 -47.50
N VAL A 372 -31.21 -0.96 -46.92
CA VAL A 372 -30.19 -1.94 -47.38
C VAL A 372 -30.62 -2.72 -48.64
N PRO A 373 -29.67 -3.22 -49.47
CA PRO A 373 -29.61 -4.68 -49.69
C PRO A 373 -28.18 -5.26 -49.76
N ALA A 374 -28.06 -6.53 -49.35
CA ALA A 374 -26.91 -7.40 -49.57
C ALA A 374 -26.93 -8.03 -50.99
N PRO A 375 -25.79 -8.60 -51.46
CA PRO A 375 -25.82 -10.03 -51.78
C PRO A 375 -24.53 -10.81 -51.43
N SER A 376 -24.70 -12.12 -51.25
CA SER A 376 -23.67 -13.17 -51.14
C SER A 376 -23.12 -13.59 -52.51
N VAL A 377 -21.85 -14.05 -52.61
CA VAL A 377 -21.39 -15.26 -53.35
C VAL A 377 -19.93 -15.61 -53.00
N THR A 378 -19.69 -16.92 -52.87
CA THR A 378 -18.50 -17.74 -52.58
C THR A 378 -17.47 -17.85 -53.74
N LYS A 379 -16.15 -17.90 -53.45
CA LYS A 379 -15.18 -19.01 -53.79
C LYS A 379 -13.69 -18.60 -53.87
N LYS A 380 -12.88 -19.45 -53.24
CA LYS A 380 -11.56 -20.05 -53.61
C LYS A 380 -10.32 -19.17 -53.93
N ILE A 381 -9.32 -19.32 -53.05
CA ILE A 381 -7.90 -19.74 -53.23
C ILE A 381 -7.18 -19.30 -54.53
N ALA A 382 -6.07 -18.57 -54.35
CA ALA A 382 -4.81 -18.77 -55.09
C ALA A 382 -3.63 -18.13 -54.33
N ILE A 383 -2.46 -18.70 -54.62
CA ILE A 383 -1.15 -18.62 -53.98
C ILE A 383 -0.33 -17.45 -54.57
N ALA A 384 0.60 -16.86 -53.80
CA ALA A 384 1.89 -16.38 -54.34
C ALA A 384 2.91 -16.13 -53.22
N ASP A 385 4.06 -16.78 -53.37
CA ASP A 385 5.33 -16.60 -52.67
C ASP A 385 5.90 -15.18 -52.75
N HIS A 386 6.69 -14.74 -51.77
CA HIS A 386 8.14 -14.55 -51.94
C HIS A 386 8.88 -14.06 -50.69
N ALA A 387 10.06 -14.67 -50.52
CA ALA A 387 11.37 -14.09 -50.21
C ALA A 387 11.89 -14.04 -48.76
N ASP A 388 13.03 -14.75 -48.63
CA ASP A 388 14.22 -14.53 -47.82
C ASP A 388 14.10 -14.65 -46.28
N GLY A 389 15.02 -15.27 -45.56
CA GLY A 389 16.32 -15.83 -45.91
C GLY A 389 17.08 -16.14 -44.60
N ASP A 390 17.68 -17.32 -44.59
CA ASP A 390 18.93 -17.71 -43.93
C ASP A 390 19.13 -17.85 -42.41
N ALA A 391 19.92 -18.90 -42.14
CA ALA A 391 20.87 -19.13 -41.05
C ALA A 391 20.42 -19.55 -39.63
N ALA A 392 20.56 -20.87 -39.44
CA ALA A 392 21.38 -21.53 -38.41
C ALA A 392 20.94 -21.52 -36.93
N ALA A 393 20.64 -22.72 -36.41
CA ALA A 393 21.44 -23.35 -35.35
C ALA A 393 20.96 -24.79 -35.09
N SER A 394 21.89 -25.73 -35.27
CA SER A 394 21.84 -27.09 -34.74
C SER A 394 21.95 -27.08 -33.21
N LEU A 395 21.28 -28.03 -32.55
CA LEU A 395 21.83 -28.99 -31.56
C LEU A 395 20.68 -29.49 -30.68
N ALA A 396 20.13 -30.66 -31.01
CA ALA A 396 19.39 -31.51 -30.09
C ALA A 396 20.01 -32.90 -30.20
N GLU A 397 20.76 -33.29 -29.17
CA GLU A 397 21.21 -34.67 -29.01
C GLU A 397 20.55 -35.26 -27.77
N GLU A 398 20.18 -36.50 -27.97
CA GLU A 398 19.32 -37.42 -27.26
C GLU A 398 20.02 -38.03 -26.03
N CYS A 399 19.24 -38.43 -25.02
CA CYS A 399 19.52 -39.62 -24.19
C CYS A 399 18.25 -40.06 -23.43
N ALA A 400 17.50 -40.98 -24.06
CA ALA A 400 16.92 -42.16 -23.38
C ALA A 400 18.03 -43.23 -23.35
N GLU A 401 18.17 -44.17 -22.41
CA GLU A 401 17.27 -45.16 -21.84
C GLU A 401 17.84 -45.63 -20.48
N GLU A 402 17.02 -46.20 -19.57
CA GLU A 402 17.02 -47.65 -19.29
C GLU A 402 15.91 -48.04 -18.29
N SER A 403 15.27 -49.15 -18.65
CA SER A 403 14.12 -49.90 -18.12
C SER A 403 14.34 -50.54 -16.74
N ALA A 404 13.37 -50.50 -15.81
CA ALA A 404 12.26 -51.44 -15.55
C ALA A 404 12.61 -52.76 -14.81
N SER A 405 11.91 -53.02 -13.68
CA SER A 405 11.16 -54.26 -13.41
C SER A 405 10.55 -54.27 -11.99
N ALA A 406 9.22 -54.40 -11.89
CA ALA A 406 8.53 -55.52 -11.24
C ALA A 406 7.11 -55.11 -10.78
N ALA A 407 6.12 -55.84 -11.29
CA ALA A 407 4.68 -55.67 -11.07
C ALA A 407 4.19 -56.32 -9.76
N ALA A 408 3.07 -55.83 -9.20
CA ALA A 408 1.77 -56.54 -9.21
C ALA A 408 0.78 -56.05 -8.14
N ALA A 409 -0.50 -56.05 -8.55
CA ALA A 409 -1.74 -56.25 -7.78
C ALA A 409 -2.40 -55.08 -7.02
N ALA A 410 -3.53 -54.63 -7.56
CA ALA A 410 -4.73 -54.25 -6.81
C ALA A 410 -5.84 -55.28 -7.13
N PRO A 411 -6.89 -55.46 -6.29
CA PRO A 411 -8.05 -54.59 -6.48
C PRO A 411 -8.95 -54.29 -5.25
N THR A 412 -9.84 -53.33 -5.47
CA THR A 412 -11.19 -53.05 -4.89
C THR A 412 -11.39 -52.08 -3.71
N PRO A 413 -12.53 -51.36 -3.73
CA PRO A 413 -12.67 -49.99 -3.22
C PRO A 413 -13.52 -49.92 -1.94
N ASP A 414 -13.36 -48.85 -1.15
CA ASP A 414 -14.48 -48.16 -0.51
C ASP A 414 -14.03 -46.97 0.34
N LYS A 415 -14.89 -45.94 0.36
CA LYS A 415 -14.97 -44.78 1.26
C LYS A 415 -14.12 -43.54 0.95
N GLU A 416 -14.79 -42.66 0.22
CA GLU A 416 -14.64 -41.20 0.21
C GLU A 416 -14.62 -40.60 1.64
N PRO A 417 -13.68 -39.70 1.95
CA PRO A 417 -13.89 -38.66 2.93
C PRO A 417 -13.77 -37.26 2.31
N ARG A 418 -14.84 -36.48 2.49
CA ARG A 418 -14.85 -35.09 2.95
C ARG A 418 -13.72 -34.17 2.46
N ALA A 419 -14.09 -33.25 1.56
CA ALA A 419 -13.30 -32.13 1.06
C ALA A 419 -12.33 -31.51 2.08
N GLU A 420 -11.05 -31.70 1.82
CA GLU A 420 -9.93 -31.03 2.48
C GLU A 420 -9.67 -29.71 1.76
N ARG A 421 -9.54 -28.63 2.55
CA ARG A 421 -9.28 -27.27 2.11
C ARG A 421 -7.97 -27.21 1.34
N ALA A 422 -7.98 -26.62 0.15
CA ALA A 422 -6.79 -26.29 -0.60
C ALA A 422 -5.94 -25.31 0.22
N ASN A 423 -4.83 -25.83 0.73
CA ASN A 423 -3.83 -25.09 1.48
C ASN A 423 -2.93 -24.35 0.47
N SER A 424 -2.75 -23.06 0.68
CA SER A 424 -1.89 -22.17 -0.10
C SER A 424 -0.45 -22.67 -0.11
N ARG A 425 -0.02 -23.28 -1.22
CA ARG A 425 1.40 -23.52 -1.53
C ARG A 425 1.71 -22.95 -2.89
N PHE A 426 1.87 -21.63 -2.98
CA PHE A 426 2.59 -20.99 -4.08
C PHE A 426 3.22 -19.68 -3.60
N PHE A 427 4.32 -19.82 -2.86
CA PHE A 427 5.35 -18.78 -2.75
C PHE A 427 6.70 -19.50 -2.83
N ARG A 428 7.14 -19.76 -4.06
CA ARG A 428 8.52 -20.02 -4.46
C ARG A 428 8.62 -19.62 -5.92
N LEU A 429 9.22 -18.47 -6.18
CA LEU A 429 10.25 -18.23 -7.18
C LEU A 429 10.87 -16.87 -6.90
#